data_AF-A0A8S1AYX6-F1
#
_entry.id   AF-A0A8S1AYX6-F1
#
_cell.length_a   1.000
_cell.length_b   1.000
_cell.length_c   1.000
_cell.angle_alpha   90.00
_cell.angle_beta   90.00
_cell.angle_gamma   90.00
#
_symmetry.space_group_name_H-M   'P 1'
#
loop_
_entity.id
_entity.type
_entity.pdbx_description
1 polymer ?
#
loop_
_entity_poly.entity_id
_entity_poly.type
_entity_poly.pdbx_seq_one_letter_code
_entity_poly.pdbx_strand_id
1 'polypeptide(L)'
;MHQQIDIDMDSLLKKLWSIDESAKRTLTFDERVCEDIYKTTHSRDSDGRYIVKLPFKITPQEIGSTRDIALKRLEQLERRLENKPLFSIQHGPFRAAYNLKELVDRR
;
A
#
# COMPACT_ATOMS: atom_id res chain seq x y z
N MET A 1 -15.75 12.79 -48.20
CA MET A 1 -14.34 13.21 -48.05
C MET A 1 -13.88 12.70 -46.69
N HIS A 2 -13.37 11.46 -46.63
CA HIS A 2 -12.80 10.93 -45.38
C HIS A 2 -11.35 11.38 -45.33
N GLN A 3 -11.04 12.34 -44.45
CA GLN A 3 -9.65 12.70 -44.18
C GLN A 3 -9.03 11.55 -43.38
N GLN A 4 -8.11 10.85 -44.01
CA GLN A 4 -7.23 9.90 -43.34
C GLN A 4 -6.14 10.73 -42.66
N ILE A 5 -6.20 10.78 -41.33
CA ILE A 5 -5.17 11.43 -40.54
C ILE A 5 -4.04 10.40 -40.40
N ASP A 6 -3.00 10.54 -41.23
CA ASP A 6 -1.75 9.79 -41.06
C ASP A 6 -1.00 10.37 -39.85
N ILE A 7 -1.47 10.00 -38.66
CA ILE A 7 -0.75 10.24 -37.42
C ILE A 7 0.31 9.15 -37.34
N ASP A 8 1.59 9.53 -37.39
CA ASP A 8 2.69 8.63 -37.09
C ASP A 8 2.61 8.21 -35.62
N MET A 9 1.95 7.08 -35.38
CA MET A 9 1.66 6.54 -34.06
C MET A 9 2.94 6.27 -33.26
N ASP A 10 4.04 5.94 -33.93
CA ASP A 10 5.31 5.70 -33.26
C ASP A 10 5.91 7.00 -32.72
N SER A 11 5.79 8.11 -33.45
CA SER A 11 6.18 9.43 -32.92
C SER A 11 5.31 9.87 -31.74
N LEU A 12 4.00 9.58 -31.79
CA LEU A 12 3.07 9.92 -30.73
C LEU A 12 3.34 9.10 -29.47
N LEU A 13 3.57 7.79 -29.63
CA LEU A 13 3.98 6.90 -28.55
C LEU A 13 5.31 7.34 -27.95
N LYS A 14 6.32 7.66 -28.77
CA LYS A 14 7.60 8.18 -28.27
C LYS A 14 7.44 9.48 -27.49
N LYS A 15 6.55 10.38 -27.92
CA LYS A 15 6.26 11.64 -27.23
C LYS A 15 5.43 11.44 -25.95
N LEU A 16 4.57 10.43 -25.91
CA LEU A 16 3.80 10.05 -24.74
C LEU A 16 4.71 9.42 -23.67
N TRP A 17 5.63 8.54 -24.10
CA TRP A 17 6.56 7.81 -23.25
C TRP A 17 7.86 8.56 -22.95
N SER A 18 8.13 9.66 -23.67
CA SER A 18 9.04 10.70 -23.19
C SER A 18 8.35 11.43 -22.04
N ILE A 19 8.30 10.76 -20.89
CA ILE A 19 8.00 11.39 -19.61
C ILE A 19 8.96 12.57 -19.50
N ASP A 20 8.39 13.75 -19.32
CA ASP A 20 9.06 15.04 -19.36
C ASP A 20 10.24 15.09 -18.37
N GLU A 21 11.42 14.67 -18.81
CA GLU A 21 12.70 14.95 -18.15
C GLU A 21 13.08 16.44 -18.28
N SER A 22 12.30 17.21 -19.05
CA SER A 22 12.64 18.54 -19.53
C SER A 22 11.80 19.66 -18.92
N ALA A 23 11.66 19.64 -17.60
CA ALA A 23 11.75 20.88 -16.85
C ALA A 23 12.27 20.55 -15.45
N LYS A 24 13.35 21.22 -15.05
CA LYS A 24 13.66 21.43 -13.63
C LYS A 24 12.55 22.32 -13.04
N ARG A 25 11.34 21.77 -12.94
CA ARG A 25 10.19 22.45 -12.39
C ARG A 25 10.42 22.57 -10.89
N THR A 26 10.19 23.75 -10.35
CA THR A 26 10.22 23.93 -8.90
C THR A 26 9.09 23.11 -8.31
N LEU A 27 9.43 22.14 -7.49
CA LEU A 27 8.43 21.34 -6.77
C LEU A 27 7.61 22.25 -5.86
N THR A 28 6.30 22.00 -5.82
CA THR A 28 5.42 22.59 -4.82
C THR A 28 5.85 22.16 -3.42
N PHE A 29 5.31 22.80 -2.38
CA PHE A 29 5.58 22.39 -1.00
C PHE A 29 5.17 20.92 -0.77
N ASP A 30 3.94 20.57 -1.16
CA ASP A 30 3.40 19.21 -1.00
C ASP A 30 4.22 18.17 -1.76
N GLU A 31 4.68 18.47 -2.99
CA GLU A 31 5.54 17.56 -3.74
C GLU A 31 6.89 17.33 -3.05
N ARG A 32 7.48 18.37 -2.45
CA ARG A 32 8.73 18.22 -1.68
C ARG A 32 8.54 17.35 -0.45
N VAL A 33 7.43 17.53 0.26
CA VAL A 33 7.06 16.70 1.41
C VAL A 33 6.86 15.24 0.97
N CYS A 34 6.14 15.00 -0.12
CA CYS A 34 5.95 13.66 -0.68
C CYS A 34 7.28 12.99 -1.06
N GLU A 35 8.19 13.73 -1.70
CA GLU A 35 9.53 13.23 -2.06
C GLU A 35 10.37 12.88 -0.83
N ASP A 36 10.34 13.71 0.21
CA ASP A 36 11.05 13.43 1.46
C ASP A 36 10.49 12.20 2.18
N ILE A 37 9.17 12.07 2.23
CA ILE A 37 8.49 10.90 2.79
C ILE A 37 8.82 9.65 1.99
N TYR A 38 8.81 9.74 0.66
CA TYR A 38 9.21 8.63 -0.19
C TYR A 38 10.64 8.23 0.14
N LYS A 39 11.62 9.14 0.10
CA LYS A 39 13.03 8.83 0.39
C LYS A 39 13.25 8.21 1.78
N THR A 40 12.52 8.67 2.79
CA THR A 40 12.69 8.22 4.17
C THR A 40 11.96 6.91 4.48
N THR A 41 10.87 6.61 3.78
CA THR A 41 10.01 5.45 4.09
C THR A 41 10.00 4.36 3.03
N HIS A 42 10.60 4.61 1.87
CA HIS A 42 10.86 3.62 0.85
C HIS A 42 11.98 2.67 1.29
N SER A 43 11.69 1.38 1.20
CA SER A 43 12.69 0.33 1.28
C SER A 43 12.28 -0.85 0.41
N ARG A 44 13.17 -1.84 0.30
CA ARG A 44 12.92 -3.06 -0.44
C ARG A 44 13.16 -4.25 0.47
N ASP A 45 12.23 -5.19 0.49
CA ASP A 45 12.40 -6.45 1.21
C ASP A 45 13.43 -7.35 0.51
N SER A 46 13.93 -8.34 1.22
CA SER A 46 14.78 -9.44 0.75
C SER A 46 14.21 -10.15 -0.50
N ASP A 47 12.89 -10.26 -0.61
CA ASP A 47 12.18 -10.81 -1.78
C ASP A 47 12.04 -9.80 -2.94
N GLY A 48 12.61 -8.61 -2.83
CA GLY A 48 12.56 -7.59 -3.87
C GLY A 48 11.22 -6.82 -3.94
N ARG A 49 10.36 -6.92 -2.92
CA ARG A 49 9.10 -6.17 -2.83
C ARG A 49 9.34 -4.75 -2.30
N TYR A 50 8.67 -3.76 -2.88
CA TYR A 50 8.72 -2.38 -2.37
C TYR A 50 7.87 -2.25 -1.10
N ILE A 51 8.46 -1.64 -0.08
CA ILE A 51 7.80 -1.24 1.15
C ILE A 51 7.78 0.28 1.16
N VAL A 52 6.60 0.88 1.16
CA VAL A 52 6.40 2.33 1.17
C VAL A 52 5.39 2.66 2.26
N LYS A 53 5.66 3.69 3.07
CA LYS A 53 4.69 4.19 4.05
C LYS A 53 3.81 5.24 3.37
N LEU A 54 2.49 5.00 3.37
CA LEU A 54 1.54 5.99 2.86
C LEU A 54 1.38 7.13 3.87
N PRO A 55 1.68 8.38 3.49
CA PRO A 55 1.49 9.51 4.38
C PRO A 55 0.02 9.91 4.49
N PHE A 56 -0.35 10.42 5.67
CA PHE A 56 -1.64 11.06 5.88
C PHE A 56 -1.53 12.56 5.62
N LYS A 57 -2.49 13.15 4.90
CA LYS A 57 -2.54 14.60 4.64
C LYS A 57 -2.76 15.44 5.90
N ILE A 58 -3.41 14.84 6.89
CA ILE A 58 -3.67 15.43 8.21
C ILE A 58 -3.15 14.42 9.22
N THR A 59 -2.52 14.87 10.30
CA THR A 59 -2.16 14.00 11.41
C THR A 59 -3.40 13.20 11.80
N PRO A 60 -3.37 11.86 11.69
CA PRO A 60 -4.52 11.06 12.08
C PRO A 60 -4.90 11.45 13.50
N GLN A 61 -6.18 11.78 13.72
CA GLN A 61 -6.68 11.89 15.08
C GLN A 61 -6.31 10.58 15.79
N GLU A 62 -5.69 10.66 16.96
CA GLU A 62 -5.30 9.46 17.71
C GLU A 62 -6.54 8.58 17.85
N ILE A 63 -6.55 7.44 17.14
CA ILE A 63 -7.69 6.55 17.10
C ILE A 63 -7.73 5.70 18.39
N GLY A 64 -7.55 6.33 19.56
CA GLY A 64 -7.62 5.73 20.90
C GLY A 64 -7.13 4.27 21.03
N SER A 65 -7.75 3.50 21.92
CA SER A 65 -7.44 2.08 22.16
C SER A 65 -7.98 1.13 21.08
N THR A 66 -8.05 1.55 19.81
CA THR A 66 -8.50 0.66 18.72
C THR A 66 -7.66 -0.60 18.60
N ARG A 67 -6.36 -0.53 18.94
CA ARG A 67 -5.47 -1.69 19.04
C ARG A 67 -5.97 -2.71 20.05
N ASP A 68 -6.26 -2.27 21.28
CA ASP A 68 -6.72 -3.17 22.35
C ASP A 68 -8.10 -3.75 22.03
N ILE A 69 -8.95 -2.97 21.38
CA ILE A 69 -10.26 -3.44 20.89
C ILE A 69 -10.05 -4.51 19.82
N ALA A 70 -9.18 -4.28 18.84
CA ALA A 70 -8.88 -5.24 17.78
C ALA A 70 -8.27 -6.54 18.32
N LEU A 71 -7.34 -6.45 19.27
CA LEU A 71 -6.74 -7.61 19.95
C LEU A 71 -7.78 -8.43 20.71
N LYS A 72 -8.61 -7.78 21.55
CA LYS A 72 -9.69 -8.48 22.27
C LYS A 72 -10.67 -9.15 21.32
N ARG A 73 -11.00 -8.51 20.19
CA ARG A 73 -11.86 -9.10 19.16
C ARG A 73 -11.20 -10.29 18.48
N LEU A 74 -9.91 -10.20 18.19
CA LEU A 74 -9.13 -11.31 17.65
C LEU A 74 -9.18 -12.50 18.62
N GLU A 75 -8.80 -12.32 19.89
CA GLU A 75 -8.81 -13.38 20.92
C GLU A 75 -10.20 -14.04 21.09
N GLN A 76 -11.27 -13.24 21.03
CA GLN A 76 -12.63 -13.78 21.06
C GLN A 76 -12.93 -14.69 19.86
N LEU A 77 -12.48 -14.31 18.67
CA LEU A 77 -12.61 -15.13 17.47
C LEU A 77 -11.74 -16.39 17.60
N GLU A 78 -10.50 -16.25 18.07
CA GLU A 78 -9.57 -17.38 18.29
C GLU A 78 -10.23 -18.47 19.14
N ARG A 79 -10.79 -18.10 20.30
CA ARG A 79 -11.48 -19.03 21.21
C ARG A 79 -12.74 -19.65 20.58
N ARG A 80 -13.51 -18.88 19.80
CA ARG A 80 -14.71 -19.39 19.12
C ARG A 80 -14.36 -20.39 18.01
N LEU A 81 -13.24 -20.17 17.34
CA LEU A 81 -12.70 -21.03 16.29
C LEU A 81 -12.17 -22.35 16.86
N GLU A 82 -11.49 -22.32 18.00
CA GLU A 82 -11.00 -23.52 18.70
C GLU A 82 -12.12 -24.46 19.11
N ASN A 83 -13.26 -23.91 19.52
CA ASN A 83 -14.44 -24.70 19.89
C ASN A 83 -15.22 -25.26 18.69
N LYS A 84 -14.72 -25.07 17.45
CA LYS A 84 -15.33 -25.60 16.21
C LYS A 84 -14.28 -26.36 15.38
N PRO A 85 -14.13 -27.68 15.59
CA PRO A 85 -13.03 -28.46 15.02
C PRO A 85 -13.00 -28.45 13.47
N LEU A 86 -14.16 -28.47 12.80
CA LEU A 86 -14.25 -28.39 11.35
C LEU A 86 -13.74 -27.06 10.77
N PHE A 87 -13.94 -25.97 11.50
CA PHE A 87 -13.57 -24.62 11.06
C PHE A 87 -12.10 -24.30 11.38
N SER A 88 -11.59 -24.83 12.50
CA SER A 88 -10.16 -24.77 12.84
C SER A 88 -9.27 -25.36 11.74
N ILE A 89 -9.65 -26.52 11.18
CA ILE A 89 -8.88 -27.21 10.13
C ILE A 89 -8.85 -26.40 8.82
N GLN A 90 -9.98 -25.81 8.40
CA GLN A 90 -10.04 -25.00 7.17
C GLN A 90 -9.27 -23.67 7.27
N HIS A 91 -9.29 -23.03 8.44
CA HIS A 91 -8.70 -21.70 8.62
C HIS A 91 -7.25 -21.71 9.13
N GLY A 92 -6.73 -22.87 9.53
CA GLY A 92 -5.34 -23.06 9.96
C GLY A 92 -4.28 -22.51 8.99
N PRO A 93 -4.37 -22.81 7.67
CA PRO A 93 -3.42 -22.29 6.68
C PRO A 93 -3.41 -20.77 6.58
N PHE A 94 -4.60 -20.14 6.62
CA PHE A 94 -4.73 -18.69 6.62
C PHE A 94 -4.12 -18.07 7.88
N ARG A 95 -4.34 -18.70 9.04
CA ARG A 95 -3.81 -18.22 10.32
C ARG A 95 -2.28 -18.25 10.38
N ALA A 96 -1.67 -19.28 9.80
CA ALA A 96 -0.22 -19.43 9.69
C ALA A 96 0.39 -18.47 8.66
N ALA A 97 -0.26 -18.29 7.50
CA ALA A 97 0.26 -17.46 6.42
C ALA A 97 0.32 -15.96 6.76
N TYR A 98 -0.59 -15.46 7.59
CA TYR A 98 -0.74 -14.02 7.84
C TYR A 98 -0.32 -13.55 9.23
N ASN A 99 0.16 -14.45 10.10
CA ASN A 99 0.57 -14.20 11.48
C ASN A 99 -0.19 -13.01 12.11
N LEU A 100 -1.52 -13.16 12.26
CA LEU A 100 -2.47 -12.05 12.42
C LEU A 100 -2.14 -11.07 13.56
N LYS A 101 -1.37 -11.53 14.56
CA LYS A 101 -0.86 -10.68 15.64
C LYS A 101 0.20 -9.68 15.16
N GLU A 102 1.14 -10.11 14.31
CA GLU A 102 2.10 -9.19 13.68
C GLU A 102 1.41 -8.17 12.77
N LEU A 103 0.33 -8.55 12.10
CA LEU A 103 -0.40 -7.66 11.21
C LEU A 103 -1.09 -6.51 11.97
N VAL A 104 -1.50 -6.75 13.21
CA VAL A 104 -1.99 -5.70 14.13
C VAL A 104 -0.85 -4.81 14.63
N ASP A 105 0.38 -5.33 14.73
CA ASP A 105 1.56 -4.60 15.20
C ASP A 105 2.28 -3.79 14.09
N ARG A 106 2.04 -4.09 12.81
CA ARG A 106 2.68 -3.39 11.66
C ARG A 106 2.04 -2.05 11.27
N ARG A 107 1.08 -1.52 12.01
CA ARG A 107 0.33 -0.31 11.65
C ARG A 107 0.79 0.95 12.37
#